data_AF-A0A158JCG0-F1
#
_entry.id   AF-A0A158JCG0-F1
#
_cell.length_a   1.000
_cell.length_b   1.000
_cell.length_c   1.000
_cell.angle_alpha   90.00
_cell.angle_beta   90.00
_cell.angle_gamma   90.00
#
_symmetry.space_group_name_H-M   'P 1'
#
loop_
_entity.id
_entity.type
_entity.pdbx_description
1 polymer ?
#
loop_
_entity_poly.entity_id
_entity_poly.type
_entity_poly.pdbx_seq_one_letter_code
_entity_poly.pdbx_strand_id
1 'polypeptide(L)'
;MIEPLSQIGSAVLNAPAPRHLEDASPHVIELSRPRRSGVSPLLNAVAVHRTSPDRVHSDVLGELIWVANGIRRDTDGAREARSALGGYEIAINVLPVTGLSRYEPLDGRLVRAALFDPRATTGDQDFLAYAPVDLLWRWPRIQDASTLQRESVAYARAGPARQNVYLR
;
A
#
# COMPACT_ATOMS: atom_id res chain seq x y z
N MET A 1 1.30 -31.98 4.23
CA MET A 1 2.50 -31.29 3.73
C MET A 1 1.99 -30.20 2.82
N ILE A 2 2.17 -28.91 3.17
CA ILE A 2 1.70 -27.79 2.36
C ILE A 2 2.85 -27.42 1.43
N GLU A 3 2.65 -27.58 0.13
CA GLU A 3 3.58 -27.12 -0.91
C GLU A 3 3.80 -25.60 -0.76
N PRO A 4 5.05 -25.10 -0.73
CA PRO A 4 5.29 -23.67 -0.70
C PRO A 4 4.83 -23.01 -2.01
N LEU A 5 4.05 -21.93 -1.91
CA LEU A 5 3.45 -21.20 -3.04
C LEU A 5 4.45 -20.37 -3.88
N SER A 6 5.76 -20.50 -3.65
CA SER A 6 6.77 -19.77 -4.42
C SER A 6 8.12 -20.50 -4.44
N GLN A 7 8.62 -20.81 -5.64
CA GLN A 7 10.02 -21.15 -5.85
C GLN A 7 10.81 -19.85 -6.07
N ILE A 8 11.79 -19.58 -5.21
CA ILE A 8 12.78 -18.53 -5.48
C ILE A 8 13.81 -19.14 -6.43
N GLY A 9 13.68 -18.89 -7.74
CA GLY A 9 14.69 -19.35 -8.68
C GLY A 9 14.36 -19.17 -10.16
N SER A 10 15.24 -18.42 -10.83
CA SER A 10 15.51 -18.41 -12.27
C SER A 10 14.63 -17.51 -13.16
N ALA A 11 15.02 -16.23 -13.28
CA ALA A 11 14.70 -15.43 -14.46
C ALA A 11 15.77 -14.34 -14.73
N VAL A 12 17.01 -14.75 -15.06
CA VAL A 12 18.08 -13.80 -15.45
C VAL A 12 17.98 -13.35 -16.93
N LEU A 13 17.06 -13.92 -17.72
CA LEU A 13 16.92 -13.58 -19.15
C LEU A 13 15.69 -12.71 -19.50
N ASN A 14 14.75 -12.52 -18.58
CA ASN A 14 13.56 -11.68 -18.76
C ASN A 14 13.31 -10.84 -17.49
N ALA A 15 14.22 -9.91 -17.20
CA ALA A 15 13.99 -8.99 -16.09
C ALA A 15 12.70 -8.20 -16.36
N PRO A 16 11.74 -8.17 -15.42
CA PRO A 16 10.50 -7.41 -15.61
C PRO A 16 10.83 -5.93 -15.78
N ALA A 17 10.17 -5.28 -16.74
CA ALA A 17 10.34 -3.86 -17.04
C ALA A 17 9.03 -3.10 -16.79
N PRO A 18 9.08 -1.81 -16.40
CA PRO A 18 7.88 -0.99 -16.27
C PRO A 18 7.15 -0.85 -17.61
N ARG A 19 5.82 -0.93 -17.58
CA ARG A 19 4.98 -0.69 -18.77
C ARG A 19 4.65 0.79 -18.88
N HIS A 20 4.95 1.41 -20.01
CA HIS A 20 4.53 2.79 -20.27
C HIS A 20 3.01 2.88 -20.44
N LEU A 21 2.41 3.98 -19.98
CA LEU A 21 0.97 4.22 -20.08
C LEU A 21 0.70 5.48 -20.90
N GLU A 22 -0.41 5.47 -21.64
CA GLU A 22 -0.88 6.66 -22.34
C GLU A 22 -1.47 7.68 -21.36
N ASP A 23 -1.39 8.96 -21.72
CA ASP A 23 -1.89 10.07 -20.90
C ASP A 23 -3.41 10.22 -21.00
N ALA A 24 -4.13 9.18 -20.56
CA ALA A 24 -5.59 9.14 -20.53
C ALA A 24 -6.17 9.19 -19.10
N SER A 25 -5.30 9.06 -18.08
CA SER A 25 -5.74 9.03 -16.69
C SER A 25 -5.95 10.46 -16.16
N PRO A 26 -6.64 10.65 -15.03
CA PRO A 26 -6.67 11.95 -14.33
C PRO A 26 -5.41 12.20 -13.47
N HIS A 27 -4.95 13.45 -13.37
CA HIS A 27 -3.80 13.82 -12.53
C HIS A 27 -4.08 13.70 -11.03
N VAL A 28 -5.34 13.87 -10.63
CA VAL A 28 -5.81 13.77 -9.25
C VAL A 28 -7.02 12.85 -9.21
N ILE A 29 -7.03 11.93 -8.25
CA ILE A 29 -8.17 11.03 -7.98
C ILE A 29 -8.62 11.29 -6.55
N GLU A 30 -9.83 11.83 -6.40
CA GLU A 30 -10.46 11.97 -5.10
C GLU A 30 -10.89 10.59 -4.60
N LEU A 31 -10.54 10.27 -3.35
CA LEU A 31 -10.97 9.00 -2.74
C LEU A 31 -12.25 9.21 -1.96
N SER A 32 -13.17 8.26 -2.11
CA SER A 32 -14.36 8.17 -1.27
C SER A 32 -13.95 8.14 0.21
N ARG A 33 -14.70 8.87 1.05
CA ARG A 33 -14.47 8.81 2.49
C ARG A 33 -14.75 7.39 2.99
N PRO A 34 -13.91 6.85 3.87
CA PRO A 34 -14.07 5.51 4.41
C PRO A 34 -15.36 5.38 5.23
N ARG A 35 -16.07 4.27 5.08
CA ARG A 35 -17.25 3.99 5.90
C ARG A 35 -16.83 3.49 7.28
N ARG A 36 -17.29 4.18 8.33
CA ARG A 36 -17.02 3.82 9.73
C ARG A 36 -18.09 2.91 10.35
N SER A 37 -19.25 2.80 9.72
CA SER A 37 -20.35 1.92 10.13
C SER A 37 -20.33 0.61 9.36
N GLY A 38 -20.79 -0.49 9.97
CA GLY A 38 -20.85 -1.80 9.31
C GLY A 38 -19.51 -2.52 9.24
N VAL A 39 -18.58 -2.20 10.15
CA VAL A 39 -17.29 -2.91 10.28
C VAL A 39 -17.50 -4.33 10.80
N SER A 40 -16.85 -5.30 10.16
CA SER A 40 -16.76 -6.67 10.64
C SER A 40 -16.12 -6.71 12.03
N PRO A 41 -16.63 -7.52 12.98
CA PRO A 41 -15.93 -7.80 14.22
C PRO A 41 -14.49 -8.28 13.95
N LEU A 42 -13.53 -7.86 14.79
CA LEU A 42 -12.11 -8.15 14.60
C LEU A 42 -11.83 -9.64 14.38
N LEU A 43 -12.45 -10.51 15.18
CA LEU A 43 -12.24 -11.96 15.07
C LEU A 43 -12.72 -12.51 13.71
N ASN A 44 -13.76 -11.91 13.12
CA ASN A 44 -14.22 -12.31 11.79
C ASN A 44 -13.23 -11.86 10.73
N ALA A 45 -12.72 -10.62 10.82
CA ALA A 45 -11.71 -10.11 9.89
C ALA A 45 -10.44 -10.98 9.91
N VAL A 46 -9.97 -11.35 11.10
CA VAL A 46 -8.83 -12.28 11.26
C VAL A 46 -9.14 -13.66 10.67
N ALA A 47 -10.34 -14.19 10.88
CA ALA A 47 -10.73 -15.53 10.41
C ALA A 47 -10.84 -15.64 8.88
N VAL A 48 -11.20 -14.56 8.18
CA VAL A 48 -11.37 -14.56 6.71
C VAL A 48 -10.17 -13.98 5.96
N HIS A 49 -9.16 -13.51 6.68
CA HIS A 49 -7.97 -12.88 6.13
C HIS A 49 -7.26 -13.79 5.11
N ARG A 50 -7.18 -13.33 3.85
CA ARG A 50 -6.54 -14.05 2.75
C ARG A 50 -6.03 -13.09 1.68
N THR A 51 -5.05 -13.53 0.92
CA THR A 51 -4.66 -12.89 -0.34
C THR A 51 -5.71 -13.22 -1.42
N SER A 52 -6.14 -12.22 -2.19
CA SER A 52 -7.04 -12.42 -3.34
C SER A 52 -6.50 -11.72 -4.60
N PRO A 53 -6.62 -12.35 -5.80
CA PRO A 53 -6.32 -11.70 -7.07
C PRO A 53 -7.47 -10.83 -7.62
N ASP A 54 -8.61 -10.77 -6.92
CA ASP A 54 -9.83 -10.11 -7.41
C ASP A 54 -9.66 -8.60 -7.58
N ARG A 55 -10.33 -8.03 -8.59
CA ARG A 55 -10.32 -6.58 -8.83
C ARG A 55 -10.82 -5.81 -7.60
N VAL A 56 -10.11 -4.74 -7.25
CA VAL A 56 -10.46 -3.85 -6.14
C VAL A 56 -11.34 -2.70 -6.65
N HIS A 57 -12.55 -2.56 -6.10
CA HIS A 57 -13.42 -1.41 -6.39
C HIS A 57 -12.83 -0.11 -5.82
N SER A 58 -13.09 1.04 -6.46
CA SER A 58 -12.51 2.33 -6.07
C SER A 58 -12.79 2.69 -4.60
N ASP A 59 -14.00 2.41 -4.12
CA ASP A 59 -14.37 2.65 -2.72
C ASP A 59 -13.56 1.77 -1.75
N VAL A 60 -13.34 0.51 -2.10
CA VAL A 60 -12.53 -0.42 -1.30
C VAL A 60 -11.08 0.05 -1.31
N LEU A 61 -10.56 0.45 -2.47
CA LEU A 61 -9.20 1.00 -2.58
C LEU A 61 -9.04 2.25 -1.70
N GLY A 62 -10.00 3.17 -1.73
CA GLY A 62 -10.01 4.35 -0.86
C GLY A 62 -9.99 3.99 0.62
N GLU A 63 -10.78 2.99 1.03
CA GLU A 63 -10.77 2.48 2.39
C GLU A 63 -9.43 1.82 2.77
N LEU A 64 -8.85 0.98 1.91
CA LEU A 64 -7.56 0.33 2.13
C LEU A 64 -6.44 1.37 2.32
N ILE A 65 -6.40 2.40 1.46
CA ILE A 65 -5.41 3.47 1.56
C ILE A 65 -5.62 4.29 2.84
N TRP A 66 -6.88 4.56 3.20
CA TRP A 66 -7.20 5.29 4.41
C TRP A 66 -6.82 4.51 5.67
N VAL A 67 -7.08 3.20 5.76
CA VAL A 67 -6.66 2.41 6.93
C VAL A 67 -5.14 2.27 7.03
N ALA A 68 -4.44 2.34 5.89
CA ALA A 68 -2.99 2.28 5.84
C ALA A 68 -2.30 3.56 6.34
N ASN A 69 -2.80 4.76 6.00
CA ASN A 69 -2.14 6.02 6.37
C ASN A 69 -3.05 7.26 6.35
N GLY A 70 -4.36 7.11 6.50
CA GLY A 70 -5.32 8.21 6.56
C GLY A 70 -5.23 9.02 7.85
N ILE A 71 -5.82 10.21 7.86
CA ILE A 71 -5.93 11.06 9.06
C ILE A 71 -7.20 10.72 9.84
N ARG A 72 -7.03 10.62 11.16
CA ARG A 72 -8.11 10.56 12.14
C ARG A 72 -8.65 11.94 12.43
N ARG A 73 -9.91 12.15 12.04
CA ARG A 73 -10.62 13.43 12.13
C ARG A 73 -10.88 13.94 13.55
N ASP A 74 -10.86 13.06 14.54
CA ASP A 74 -11.15 13.30 15.96
C ASP A 74 -9.89 13.62 16.78
N THR A 75 -8.75 13.76 16.11
CA THR A 75 -7.44 13.93 16.75
C THR A 75 -6.68 15.05 16.05
N ASP A 76 -5.67 15.62 16.73
CA ASP A 76 -4.81 16.70 16.24
C ASP A 76 -3.91 16.25 15.06
N GLY A 77 -4.52 15.83 13.95
CA GLY A 77 -3.83 15.33 12.75
C GLY A 77 -3.24 13.92 12.88
N ALA A 78 -3.63 13.13 13.89
CA ALA A 78 -3.08 11.79 14.06
C ALA A 78 -3.45 10.88 12.88
N ARG A 79 -2.56 9.94 12.53
CA ARG A 79 -2.86 8.94 11.50
C ARG A 79 -3.64 7.76 12.06
N GLU A 80 -4.32 7.03 11.18
CA GLU A 80 -4.98 5.77 11.48
C GLU A 80 -3.96 4.70 11.90
N ALA A 81 -2.88 4.55 11.13
CA ALA A 81 -1.74 3.74 11.53
C ALA A 81 -0.96 4.44 12.66
N ARG A 82 -0.76 3.72 13.78
CA ARG A 82 0.09 4.17 14.87
C ARG A 82 1.53 4.26 14.38
N SER A 83 2.23 5.34 14.72
CA SER A 83 3.66 5.48 14.48
C SER A 83 4.38 5.82 15.78
N ALA A 84 5.61 5.34 15.92
CA ALA A 84 6.45 5.70 17.05
C ALA A 84 6.62 7.23 17.09
N LEU A 85 6.42 7.83 18.26
CA LEU A 85 6.52 9.27 18.51
C LEU A 85 5.62 10.16 17.64
N GLY A 86 4.63 9.60 16.94
CA GLY A 86 3.80 10.37 16.01
C GLY A 86 4.58 10.91 14.79
N GLY A 87 5.70 10.29 14.42
CA GLY A 87 6.55 10.76 13.32
C GLY A 87 5.92 10.63 11.94
N TYR A 88 4.92 9.75 11.77
CA TYR A 88 4.13 9.55 10.54
C TYR A 88 4.95 9.52 9.24
N GLU A 89 6.12 8.88 9.30
CA GLU A 89 7.14 8.94 8.25
C GLU A 89 6.79 8.09 7.02
N ILE A 90 5.65 7.41 7.01
CA ILE A 90 5.26 6.53 5.91
C ILE A 90 4.61 7.35 4.79
N ALA A 91 5.21 7.30 3.61
CA ALA A 91 4.56 7.71 2.37
C ALA A 91 4.03 6.46 1.64
N ILE A 92 2.83 6.54 1.08
CA ILE A 92 2.23 5.45 0.29
C ILE A 92 2.19 5.87 -1.17
N ASN A 93 2.66 4.99 -2.04
CA ASN A 93 2.34 5.04 -3.46
C ASN A 93 1.39 3.92 -3.78
N VAL A 94 0.44 4.25 -4.63
CA VAL A 94 -0.58 3.35 -5.11
C VAL A 94 -0.28 3.11 -6.58
N LEU A 95 -0.13 1.85 -6.93
CA LEU A 95 0.21 1.41 -8.27
C LEU A 95 -0.98 0.64 -8.85
N PRO A 96 -2.05 1.32 -9.28
CA PRO A 96 -3.07 0.70 -10.10
C PRO A 96 -2.53 0.45 -11.52
N VAL A 97 -3.28 -0.31 -12.33
CA VAL A 97 -2.97 -0.54 -13.75
C VAL A 97 -2.85 0.76 -14.56
N THR A 98 -3.44 1.84 -14.06
CA THR A 98 -3.54 3.15 -14.68
C THR A 98 -2.38 4.09 -14.32
N GLY A 99 -1.42 3.65 -13.51
CA GLY A 99 -0.14 4.34 -13.30
C GLY A 99 0.13 4.77 -11.87
N LEU A 100 1.41 5.03 -11.61
CA LEU A 100 1.94 5.36 -10.29
C LEU A 100 1.35 6.68 -9.73
N SER A 101 0.75 6.59 -8.56
CA SER A 101 0.22 7.75 -7.82
C SER A 101 0.73 7.78 -6.37
N ARG A 102 0.87 8.97 -5.80
CA ARG A 102 1.19 9.20 -4.38
C ARG A 102 -0.10 9.51 -3.62
N TYR A 103 -0.28 8.89 -2.46
CA TYR A 103 -1.37 9.24 -1.55
C TYR A 103 -1.02 10.50 -0.75
N GLU A 104 -1.95 11.46 -0.74
CA GLU A 104 -1.91 12.69 0.06
C GLU A 104 -2.92 12.60 1.21
N PRO A 105 -2.49 12.27 2.44
CA PRO A 105 -3.41 12.02 3.54
C PRO A 105 -4.20 13.24 4.02
N LEU A 106 -3.67 14.47 3.82
CA LEU A 106 -4.31 15.71 4.25
C LEU A 106 -5.60 15.96 3.45
N ASP A 107 -5.52 15.74 2.15
CA ASP A 107 -6.64 15.93 1.23
C ASP A 107 -7.44 14.63 1.03
N GLY A 108 -6.87 13.47 1.37
CA GLY A 108 -7.50 12.17 1.18
C GLY A 108 -7.61 11.79 -0.31
N ARG A 109 -6.57 12.09 -1.09
CA ARG A 109 -6.57 11.91 -2.56
C ARG A 109 -5.30 11.25 -3.07
N LEU A 110 -5.36 10.75 -4.30
CA LEU A 110 -4.17 10.31 -5.05
C LEU A 110 -3.74 11.39 -6.03
N VAL A 111 -2.44 11.66 -6.07
CA VAL A 111 -1.81 12.56 -7.04
C VAL A 111 -0.90 11.72 -7.92
N ARG A 112 -1.08 11.76 -9.24
CA ARG A 112 -0.22 11.02 -10.16
C ARG A 112 1.23 11.47 -9.99
N ALA A 113 2.12 10.49 -9.84
CA ALA A 113 3.55 10.70 -9.80
C ALA A 113 4.23 10.36 -11.13
N ALA A 114 3.74 9.36 -11.87
CA ALA A 114 4.27 9.00 -13.19
C ALA A 114 3.29 8.20 -14.07
N LEU A 115 3.53 8.21 -15.39
CA LEU A 115 2.78 7.47 -16.42
C LEU A 115 3.46 6.14 -16.79
N PHE A 116 3.79 5.34 -15.79
CA PHE A 116 4.21 3.97 -15.99
C PHE A 116 3.63 3.07 -14.91
N ASP A 117 3.49 1.79 -15.25
CA ASP A 117 3.11 0.70 -14.37
C ASP A 117 4.35 -0.15 -14.04
N PRO A 118 4.94 0.01 -12.84
CA PRO A 118 6.11 -0.76 -12.44
C PRO A 118 5.75 -2.00 -11.60
N ARG A 119 4.48 -2.42 -11.51
CA ARG A 119 4.09 -3.54 -10.62
C ARG A 119 4.88 -4.82 -10.86
N ALA A 120 5.22 -5.13 -12.11
CA ALA A 120 6.06 -6.29 -12.42
C ALA A 120 7.48 -6.22 -11.81
N THR A 121 7.94 -5.04 -11.39
CA THR A 121 9.28 -4.79 -10.87
C THR A 121 9.30 -4.56 -9.35
N THR A 122 8.17 -4.73 -8.65
CA THR A 122 8.07 -4.42 -7.20
C THR A 122 8.53 -5.56 -6.31
N GLY A 123 8.78 -6.75 -6.86
CA GLY A 123 9.28 -7.91 -6.14
C GLY A 123 9.40 -9.16 -7.02
N ASP A 124 9.67 -10.30 -6.38
CA ASP A 124 10.02 -11.55 -7.06
C ASP A 124 8.82 -12.50 -7.29
N GLN A 125 7.60 -12.11 -6.89
CA GLN A 125 6.42 -12.97 -7.03
C GLN A 125 5.72 -12.75 -8.36
N ASP A 126 5.47 -13.84 -9.09
CA ASP A 126 4.86 -13.80 -10.44
C ASP A 126 3.50 -13.08 -10.49
N PHE A 127 2.74 -13.10 -9.40
CA PHE A 127 1.42 -12.46 -9.36
C PHE A 127 1.48 -10.93 -9.33
N LEU A 128 2.62 -10.31 -9.01
CA LEU A 128 2.74 -8.85 -8.92
C LEU A 128 2.42 -8.17 -10.26
N ALA A 129 2.81 -8.79 -11.37
CA ALA A 129 2.48 -8.30 -12.71
C ALA A 129 0.96 -8.26 -13.00
N TYR A 130 0.16 -9.04 -12.26
CA TYR A 130 -1.27 -9.21 -12.47
C TYR A 130 -2.13 -8.66 -11.32
N ALA A 131 -1.53 -8.36 -10.17
CA ALA A 131 -2.21 -7.85 -8.99
C ALA A 131 -2.94 -6.54 -9.32
N PRO A 132 -4.22 -6.37 -8.97
CA PRO A 132 -5.02 -5.20 -9.39
C PRO A 132 -4.43 -3.87 -8.92
N VAL A 133 -3.74 -3.87 -7.78
CA VAL A 133 -3.06 -2.71 -7.20
C VAL A 133 -1.92 -3.16 -6.28
N ASP A 134 -0.77 -2.48 -6.35
CA ASP A 134 0.28 -2.59 -5.34
C ASP A 134 0.32 -1.34 -4.46
N LEU A 135 0.53 -1.52 -3.15
CA LEU A 135 0.81 -0.44 -2.21
C LEU A 135 2.30 -0.44 -1.85
N LEU A 136 3.03 0.56 -2.33
CA LEU A 136 4.45 0.73 -2.03
C LEU A 136 4.65 1.72 -0.88
N TRP A 137 5.03 1.20 0.28
CA TRP A 137 5.43 1.98 1.45
C TRP A 137 6.86 2.51 1.30
N ARG A 138 7.05 3.80 1.56
CA ARG A 138 8.36 4.45 1.57
C ARG A 138 8.58 5.21 2.86
N TRP A 139 9.84 5.27 3.29
CA TRP A 139 10.30 6.05 4.42
C TRP A 139 11.31 7.08 3.93
N PRO A 140 10.87 8.30 3.57
CA PRO A 140 11.76 9.28 2.98
C PRO A 140 12.89 9.69 3.93
N ARG A 141 12.70 9.62 5.27
CA ARG A 141 13.76 9.85 6.27
C ARG A 141 13.45 9.15 7.60
N ILE A 142 14.30 8.20 8.01
CA ILE A 142 14.40 7.71 9.41
C ILE A 142 15.66 8.33 9.98
N GLN A 143 15.52 9.45 10.70
CA GLN A 143 16.67 10.24 11.19
C GLN A 143 17.09 9.84 12.60
N ASP A 144 16.19 9.22 13.35
CA ASP A 144 16.36 8.81 14.75
C ASP A 144 16.89 7.38 14.91
N ALA A 145 17.25 6.72 13.80
CA ALA A 145 17.89 5.40 13.82
C ALA A 145 19.30 5.45 13.22
N SER A 146 20.22 4.71 13.85
CA SER A 146 21.54 4.45 13.27
C SER A 146 21.39 3.74 11.93
N THR A 147 22.36 3.90 11.02
CA THR A 147 22.33 3.27 9.69
C THR A 147 22.10 1.76 9.77
N LEU A 148 22.68 1.09 10.77
CA LEU A 148 22.53 -0.35 11.01
C LEU A 148 21.11 -0.76 11.44
N GLN A 149 20.32 0.16 11.99
CA GLN A 149 18.98 -0.10 12.51
C GLN A 149 17.87 0.40 11.59
N ARG A 150 18.17 1.25 10.61
CA ARG A 150 17.16 1.93 9.77
C ARG A 150 16.19 0.95 9.12
N GLU A 151 16.68 -0.17 8.60
CA GLU A 151 15.85 -1.18 7.96
C GLU A 151 14.90 -1.85 8.97
N SER A 152 15.40 -2.34 10.10
CA SER A 152 14.57 -2.94 11.16
C SER A 152 13.53 -1.96 11.71
N VAL A 153 13.92 -0.68 11.87
CA VAL A 153 13.01 0.39 12.29
C VAL A 153 11.94 0.65 11.22
N ALA A 154 12.31 0.66 9.93
CA ALA A 154 11.36 0.81 8.84
C ALA A 154 10.31 -0.31 8.88
N TYR A 155 10.73 -1.58 8.98
CA TYR A 155 9.81 -2.72 9.06
C TYR A 155 8.92 -2.67 10.31
N ALA A 156 9.48 -2.37 11.47
CA ALA A 156 8.71 -2.25 12.71
C ALA A 156 7.65 -1.13 12.61
N ARG A 157 7.98 -0.02 11.94
CA ARG A 157 7.05 1.09 11.68
C ARG A 157 6.02 0.75 10.60
N ALA A 158 6.35 -0.12 9.64
CA ALA A 158 5.44 -0.57 8.58
C ALA A 158 4.35 -1.52 9.06
N GLY A 159 4.70 -2.40 10.02
CA GLY A 159 3.86 -3.50 10.48
C GLY A 159 2.42 -3.10 10.82
N PRO A 160 2.19 -2.07 11.65
CA PRO A 160 0.83 -1.63 11.99
C PRO A 160 0.00 -1.21 10.78
N ALA A 161 0.57 -0.43 9.85
CA ALA A 161 -0.13 -0.01 8.64
C ALA A 161 -0.46 -1.19 7.72
N ARG A 162 0.47 -2.14 7.57
CA ARG A 162 0.25 -3.36 6.81
C ARG A 162 -0.83 -4.24 7.44
N GLN A 163 -0.84 -4.37 8.76
CA GLN A 163 -1.86 -5.13 9.47
C GLN A 163 -3.26 -4.50 9.31
N ASN A 164 -3.36 -3.17 9.36
CA ASN A 164 -4.64 -2.48 9.12
C ASN A 164 -5.23 -2.81 7.75
N VAL A 165 -4.39 -2.86 6.70
CA VAL A 165 -4.81 -3.24 5.34
C VAL A 165 -5.31 -4.67 5.30
N TYR A 166 -4.62 -5.60 5.95
CA TYR A 166 -5.00 -7.01 5.99
C TYR A 166 -6.30 -7.29 6.77
N LEU A 167 -6.65 -6.44 7.73
CA LEU A 167 -7.87 -6.60 8.52
C LEU A 167 -9.13 -5.98 7.87
N ARG A 168 -9.01 -5.43 6.66
CA ARG A 168 -10.12 -4.82 5.93
C ARG A 168 -10.66 -5.76 4.86
#